data_AF-B6IP34-F1
#
_entry.id   AF-B6IP34-F1
#
_cell.length_a   1.000
_cell.length_b   1.000
_cell.length_c   1.000
_cell.angle_alpha   90.00
_cell.angle_beta   90.00
_cell.angle_gamma   90.00
#
_symmetry.space_group_name_H-M   'P 1'
#
loop_
_entity.id
_entity.type
_entity.pdbx_description
1 polymer ?
#
loop_
_entity_poly.entity_id
_entity_poly.type
_entity_poly.pdbx_seq_one_letter_code
_entity_poly.pdbx_strand_id
1 'polypeptide(L)'
;MSHADPYSTRRREALHNAVLIAWISYGVGLLTSWVTGPIGFIIAVVKRGDAIGTIYESHFAALIRSGIIVFIGYAVGWVLTPVLIGFPILVLTFVYNLYVVVRGLLRLSERRPYD
;
A
#
# COMPACT_ATOMS: atom_id res chain seq x y z
N MET A 1 32.19 3.56 -17.85
CA MET A 1 31.15 2.53 -17.63
C MET A 1 31.09 2.25 -16.14
N SER A 2 29.99 2.62 -15.46
CA SER A 2 29.86 2.42 -14.01
C SER A 2 29.79 0.91 -13.71
N HIS A 3 30.78 0.36 -13.01
CA HIS A 3 30.68 -0.97 -12.42
C HIS A 3 29.55 -0.93 -11.37
N ALA A 4 28.35 -1.34 -11.76
CA ALA A 4 27.27 -1.51 -10.80
C ALA A 4 27.66 -2.61 -9.83
N ASP A 5 27.87 -2.23 -8.57
CA ASP A 5 28.19 -3.18 -7.50
C ASP A 5 27.03 -4.19 -7.39
N PRO A 6 27.29 -5.51 -7.52
CA PRO A 6 26.26 -6.55 -7.37
C PRO A 6 25.53 -6.52 -6.01
N TYR A 7 26.07 -5.84 -5.00
CA TYR A 7 25.37 -5.56 -3.75
C TYR A 7 24.22 -4.54 -3.92
N SER A 8 24.44 -3.48 -4.70
CA SER A 8 23.44 -2.42 -4.94
C SER A 8 22.23 -2.91 -5.74
N THR A 9 22.45 -3.83 -6.69
CA THR A 9 21.40 -4.44 -7.52
C THR A 9 20.51 -5.34 -6.68
N ARG A 10 21.09 -6.24 -5.87
CA ARG A 10 20.34 -7.11 -4.94
C ARG A 10 19.54 -6.33 -3.91
N ARG A 11 20.09 -5.25 -3.37
CA ARG A 11 19.38 -4.33 -2.46
C ARG A 11 18.16 -3.72 -3.13
N ARG A 12 18.30 -3.24 -4.38
CA ARG A 12 17.18 -2.66 -5.15
C ARG A 12 16.10 -3.69 -5.49
N GLU A 13 16.48 -4.91 -5.84
CA GLU A 13 15.55 -6.02 -6.10
C GLU A 13 14.81 -6.42 -4.83
N ALA A 14 15.50 -6.51 -3.69
CA ALA A 14 14.87 -6.79 -2.40
C ALA A 14 13.84 -5.73 -2.01
N LEU A 15 14.14 -4.45 -2.24
CA LEU A 15 13.19 -3.35 -2.01
C LEU A 15 12.00 -3.41 -2.98
N HIS A 16 12.25 -3.67 -4.27
CA HIS A 16 11.19 -3.85 -5.26
C HIS A 16 10.22 -4.95 -4.85
N ASN A 17 10.76 -6.12 -4.49
CA ASN A 17 9.98 -7.27 -4.05
C ASN A 17 9.22 -6.96 -2.75
N ALA A 18 9.83 -6.26 -1.80
CA ALA A 18 9.16 -5.84 -0.57
C ALA A 18 7.97 -4.91 -0.86
N VAL A 19 8.11 -3.95 -1.78
CA VAL A 19 7.00 -3.07 -2.21
C VAL A 19 5.91 -3.86 -2.93
N LEU A 20 6.28 -4.80 -3.80
CA LEU A 20 5.34 -5.67 -4.50
C LEU A 20 4.55 -6.54 -3.53
N ILE A 21 5.24 -7.21 -2.60
CA ILE A 21 4.61 -8.02 -1.55
C ILE A 21 3.70 -7.15 -0.68
N ALA A 22 4.12 -5.92 -0.32
CA ALA A 22 3.30 -4.99 0.44
C ALA A 22 2.00 -4.63 -0.31
N TRP A 23 2.07 -4.29 -1.60
CA TRP A 23 0.88 -3.99 -2.40
C TRP A 23 -0.03 -5.19 -2.60
N ILE A 24 0.52 -6.37 -2.90
CA ILE A 24 -0.28 -7.59 -3.10
C ILE A 24 -0.94 -8.00 -1.78
N SER A 25 -0.20 -8.04 -0.68
CA SER A 25 -0.77 -8.39 0.63
C SER A 25 -1.83 -7.38 1.08
N TYR A 26 -1.61 -6.08 0.84
CA TYR A 26 -2.60 -5.04 1.11
C TYR A 26 -3.86 -5.18 0.23
N GLY A 27 -3.68 -5.51 -1.06
CA GLY A 27 -4.77 -5.78 -2.00
C GLY A 27 -5.56 -7.06 -1.70
N VAL A 28 -4.90 -8.16 -1.33
CA VAL A 28 -5.55 -9.41 -0.89
C VAL A 28 -6.28 -9.22 0.45
N GLY A 29 -5.74 -8.33 1.29
CA GLY A 29 -6.35 -7.81 2.51
C GLY A 29 -7.78 -7.32 2.36
N LEU A 30 -8.08 -6.70 1.21
CA LEU A 30 -9.43 -6.21 0.89
C LEU A 30 -10.44 -7.36 0.71
N LEU A 31 -10.02 -8.47 0.09
CA LEU A 31 -10.92 -9.55 -0.31
C LEU A 31 -11.20 -10.54 0.82
N THR A 32 -10.26 -10.66 1.77
CA THR A 32 -10.34 -11.63 2.88
C THR A 32 -10.91 -11.03 4.17
N SER A 33 -11.68 -9.94 4.05
CA SER A 33 -12.39 -9.31 5.18
C SER A 33 -11.49 -8.86 6.32
N TRP A 34 -10.68 -7.81 6.10
CA TRP A 34 -9.90 -7.09 7.13
C TRP A 34 -8.78 -7.86 7.86
N VAL A 35 -8.68 -9.19 7.73
CA VAL A 35 -7.68 -9.99 8.47
C VAL A 35 -6.27 -9.89 7.86
N THR A 36 -6.13 -9.83 6.53
CA THR A 36 -4.80 -9.81 5.89
C THR A 36 -4.30 -8.43 5.43
N GLY A 37 -5.18 -7.41 5.42
CA GLY A 37 -4.82 -6.02 5.10
C GLY A 37 -3.77 -5.38 6.02
N PRO A 38 -3.75 -5.66 7.34
CA PRO A 38 -2.73 -5.15 8.25
C PRO A 38 -1.31 -5.61 7.90
N ILE A 39 -1.14 -6.77 7.23
CA ILE A 39 0.18 -7.32 6.90
C ILE A 39 0.92 -6.38 5.94
N GLY A 40 0.27 -5.95 4.86
CA GLY A 40 0.87 -5.02 3.90
C GLY A 40 1.20 -3.67 4.54
N PHE A 41 0.34 -3.18 5.42
CA PHE A 41 0.57 -1.95 6.18
C PHE A 41 1.80 -2.06 7.11
N ILE A 42 1.92 -3.15 7.86
CA ILE A 42 3.07 -3.41 8.74
C ILE A 42 4.37 -3.47 7.93
N ILE A 43 4.36 -4.19 6.80
CA ILE A 43 5.52 -4.25 5.90
C ILE A 43 5.94 -2.84 5.48
N ALA A 44 4.99 -1.99 5.09
CA ALA A 44 5.30 -0.62 4.70
C ALA A 44 5.91 0.20 5.83
N VAL A 45 5.37 0.11 7.05
CA VAL A 45 5.92 0.83 8.22
C VAL A 45 7.35 0.37 8.51
N VAL A 46 7.60 -0.95 8.52
CA VAL A 46 8.92 -1.52 8.84
C VAL A 46 9.94 -1.24 7.74
N LYS A 47 9.56 -1.39 6.46
CA LYS A 47 10.48 -1.28 5.32
C LYS A 47 10.67 0.14 4.80
N ARG A 48 9.85 1.11 5.22
CA ARG A 48 10.01 2.51 4.79
C ARG A 48 11.40 3.06 5.11
N GLY A 49 11.95 2.75 6.28
CA GLY A 49 13.29 3.21 6.68
C GLY A 49 14.40 2.69 5.77
N ASP A 50 14.28 1.45 5.30
CA ASP A 50 15.24 0.82 4.37
C ASP A 50 15.20 1.43 2.95
N ALA A 51 14.12 2.14 2.62
CA ALA A 51 13.86 2.69 1.30
C ALA A 51 14.22 4.17 1.15
N ILE A 52 14.72 4.83 2.21
CA ILE A 52 15.05 6.26 2.19
C ILE A 52 16.01 6.60 1.04
N GLY A 53 15.67 7.64 0.27
CA GLY A 53 16.47 8.06 -0.89
C GLY A 53 16.31 7.18 -2.13
N THR A 54 15.30 6.30 -2.15
CA THR A 54 14.93 5.49 -3.32
C THR A 54 13.50 5.80 -3.78
N ILE A 55 13.16 5.42 -5.02
CA ILE A 55 11.78 5.51 -5.56
C ILE A 55 10.75 4.69 -4.77
N TYR A 56 11.20 3.76 -3.92
CA TYR A 56 10.35 2.87 -3.15
C TYR A 56 9.83 3.55 -1.88
N GLU A 57 10.49 4.60 -1.39
CA GLU A 57 10.06 5.36 -0.21
C GLU A 57 8.65 5.92 -0.40
N SER A 58 8.38 6.52 -1.56
CA SER A 58 7.08 7.09 -1.89
C SER A 58 5.97 6.04 -1.91
N HIS A 59 6.28 4.81 -2.34
CA HIS A 59 5.30 3.72 -2.35
C HIS A 59 4.92 3.30 -0.94
N PHE A 60 5.91 3.13 -0.04
CA PHE A 60 5.63 2.82 1.35
C PHE A 60 4.90 3.97 2.06
N ALA A 61 5.27 5.22 1.79
CA ALA A 61 4.56 6.38 2.34
C ALA A 61 3.10 6.44 1.86
N ALA A 62 2.85 6.15 0.58
CA ALA A 62 1.51 6.06 0.03
C ALA A 62 0.69 4.95 0.69
N LEU A 63 1.29 3.76 0.87
CA LEU A 63 0.63 2.62 1.51
C LEU A 63 0.25 2.92 2.96
N ILE A 64 1.13 3.59 3.71
CA ILE A 64 0.85 4.03 5.08
C ILE A 64 -0.28 5.07 5.11
N ARG A 65 -0.21 6.07 4.23
CA ARG A 65 -1.25 7.12 4.16
C ARG A 65 -2.62 6.53 3.81
N SER A 66 -2.69 5.70 2.78
CA SER A 66 -3.94 5.06 2.37
C SER A 66 -4.43 4.08 3.41
N GLY A 67 -3.53 3.34 4.07
CA GLY A 67 -3.84 2.47 5.20
C GLY A 67 -4.65 3.18 6.29
N ILE A 68 -4.21 4.37 6.68
CA ILE A 68 -4.89 5.17 7.71
C ILE A 68 -6.24 5.69 7.19
N ILE A 69 -6.31 6.22 5.96
CA ILE A 69 -7.56 6.73 5.37
C ILE A 69 -8.60 5.62 5.28
N VAL A 70 -8.20 4.45 4.80
CA VAL A 70 -9.07 3.28 4.66
C VAL A 70 -9.52 2.77 6.03
N PHE A 71 -8.61 2.71 7.00
CA PHE A 71 -8.96 2.34 8.38
C PHE A 71 -10.01 3.27 8.99
N ILE A 72 -9.81 4.59 8.88
CA ILE A 72 -10.76 5.58 9.37
C ILE A 72 -12.08 5.50 8.58
N GLY A 73 -12.02 5.39 7.25
CA GLY A 73 -13.21 5.30 6.39
C GLY A 73 -14.08 4.10 6.73
N TYR A 74 -13.47 2.93 6.95
CA TYR A 74 -14.19 1.74 7.39
C TYR A 74 -14.73 1.86 8.82
N ALA A 75 -13.96 2.40 9.76
CA ALA A 75 -14.43 2.61 11.13
C ALA A 75 -15.64 3.56 11.17
N VAL A 76 -15.55 4.70 10.48
CA VAL A 76 -16.63 5.69 10.36
C VAL A 76 -17.84 5.10 9.63
N GLY A 77 -17.61 4.39 8.51
CA GLY A 77 -18.67 3.73 7.76
C GLY A 77 -19.42 2.70 8.62
N TRP A 78 -18.70 1.88 9.39
CA TRP A 78 -19.29 0.91 10.31
C TRP A 78 -20.14 1.55 11.40
N VAL A 79 -19.64 2.63 12.02
CA VAL A 79 -20.39 3.37 13.06
C VAL A 79 -21.66 4.02 12.52
N LEU A 80 -21.67 4.46 11.25
CA LEU A 80 -22.82 5.09 10.61
C LEU A 80 -23.81 4.11 9.96
N THR A 81 -23.47 2.82 9.88
CA THR A 81 -24.33 1.77 9.29
C THR A 81 -25.73 1.68 9.94
N PRO A 82 -25.90 1.82 11.27
CA PRO A 82 -27.22 1.77 11.91
C PRO A 82 -28.20 2.84 11.39
N VAL A 83 -27.68 3.96 10.87
CA VAL A 83 -28.48 5.08 10.32
C VAL A 83 -28.57 4.98 8.78
N LEU A 84 -28.19 3.83 8.19
CA LEU A 84 -28.14 3.52 6.75
C LEU A 84 -27.18 4.37 5.90
N ILE A 85 -26.65 5.48 6.44
CA ILE A 85 -25.66 6.35 5.78
C ILE A 85 -24.24 5.74 5.75
N GLY A 86 -23.98 4.73 6.57
CA GLY A 86 -22.70 4.01 6.57
C GLY A 86 -22.43 3.22 5.29
N PHE A 87 -23.46 2.70 4.62
CA PHE A 87 -23.29 1.88 3.42
C PHE A 87 -22.59 2.63 2.27
N PRO A 88 -23.01 3.85 1.87
CA PRO A 88 -22.27 4.65 0.89
C PRO A 88 -20.80 4.87 1.27
N ILE A 89 -20.51 5.14 2.55
CA ILE A 89 -19.16 5.41 3.03
C ILE A 89 -18.28 4.17 2.91
N LEU A 90 -18.81 2.99 3.27
CA LEU A 90 -18.11 1.72 3.15
C LEU A 90 -17.79 1.40 1.67
N VAL A 91 -18.74 1.64 0.75
CA VAL A 91 -18.53 1.46 -0.69
C VAL A 91 -17.48 2.43 -1.23
N LEU A 92 -17.56 3.71 -0.88
CA LEU A 92 -16.57 4.72 -1.29
C LEU A 92 -15.17 4.36 -0.78
N THR A 93 -15.07 3.91 0.47
CA THR A 93 -13.81 3.48 1.08
C THR A 93 -13.23 2.26 0.36
N PHE A 94 -14.07 1.29 0.00
CA PHE A 94 -13.67 0.11 -0.76
C PHE A 94 -13.13 0.48 -2.15
N VAL A 95 -13.87 1.31 -2.90
CA VAL A 95 -13.47 1.76 -4.24
C VAL A 95 -12.17 2.58 -4.18
N TYR A 96 -12.06 3.49 -3.20
CA TYR A 96 -10.83 4.25 -2.96
C TYR A 96 -9.63 3.33 -2.72
N ASN A 97 -9.80 2.30 -1.88
CA ASN A 97 -8.71 1.38 -1.59
C ASN A 97 -8.27 0.59 -2.84
N LEU A 98 -9.24 0.11 -3.63
CA LEU A 98 -8.95 -0.58 -4.89
C LEU A 98 -8.18 0.32 -5.87
N TYR A 99 -8.61 1.58 -6.00
CA TYR A 99 -7.91 2.58 -6.82
C TYR A 99 -6.46 2.77 -6.39
N VAL A 100 -6.20 2.91 -5.08
CA VAL A 100 -4.84 3.12 -4.56
C VAL A 100 -3.95 1.91 -4.83
N VAL A 101 -4.46 0.70 -4.63
CA VAL A 101 -3.73 -0.55 -4.90
C VAL A 101 -3.36 -0.68 -6.37
N VAL A 102 -4.33 -0.50 -7.27
CA VAL A 102 -4.10 -0.62 -8.72
C VAL A 102 -3.10 0.44 -9.18
N ARG A 103 -3.27 1.70 -8.74
CA ARG A 103 -2.33 2.79 -9.07
C ARG A 103 -0.92 2.52 -8.55
N GLY A 104 -0.81 1.93 -7.36
CA GLY A 104 0.46 1.54 -6.74
C GLY A 104 1.19 0.45 -7.52
N LEU A 105 0.48 -0.61 -7.92
CA LEU A 105 1.04 -1.70 -8.73
C LEU A 105 1.46 -1.23 -10.13
N LEU A 106 0.64 -0.42 -10.80
CA LEU A 106 0.97 0.12 -12.13
C LEU A 106 2.26 0.95 -12.09
N ARG A 107 2.40 1.86 -11.12
CA ARG A 107 3.61 2.70 -11.00
C ARG A 107 4.85 1.92 -10.62
N LEU A 108 4.70 0.90 -9.77
CA LEU A 108 5.80 0.01 -9.44
C LEU A 108 6.28 -0.75 -10.68
N SER A 109 5.36 -1.22 -11.52
CA SER A 109 5.67 -1.86 -12.81
C SER A 109 6.40 -0.91 -13.77
N GLU A 110 5.99 0.36 -13.82
CA GLU A 110 6.66 1.41 -14.60
C GLU A 110 7.99 1.90 -13.99
N ARG A 111 8.40 1.38 -12.82
CA ARG A 111 9.58 1.85 -12.05
C ARG A 111 9.54 3.35 -11.74
N ARG A 112 8.34 3.91 -11.57
CA ARG A 112 8.11 5.31 -11.24
C ARG A 112 7.80 5.49 -9.76
N PRO A 113 8.17 6.61 -9.13
CA PRO A 113 7.73 6.92 -7.78
C PRO A 113 6.20 7.03 -7.71
N TYR A 114 5.68 6.94 -6.49
CA TYR A 114 4.26 7.14 -6.22
C TYR A 114 4.03 8.62 -5.87
N ASP A 115 3.49 9.36 -6.83
CA ASP A 115 3.11 10.76 -6.77
C ASP A 115 1.58 10.99 -6.70
#